data_AF-A0A520GUW9-F1
#
_entry.id   AF-A0A520GUW9-F1
#
_cell.length_a   1.000
_cell.length_b   1.000
_cell.length_c   1.000
_cell.angle_alpha   90.00
_cell.angle_beta   90.00
_cell.angle_gamma   90.00
#
_symmetry.space_group_name_H-M   'P 1'
#
loop_
_entity.id
_entity.type
_entity.pdbx_description
1 polymer ?
#
loop_
_entity_poly.entity_id
_entity_poly.type
_entity_poly.pdbx_seq_one_letter_code
_entity_poly.pdbx_strand_id
1 'polypeptide(L)'
;MIKLIKQLVCFALTACIAGNTFSQCGTFPPSGLVTVSNPNTVINGYFPGESSAVAGANTLTVGAADSRGGITSINAGDLIMVIQMQGADINSDNDSKYGSGSTTDNGKGYITNTNLIAGKYEYNVVQSVLNLGLVQIITLQYPLVNNFYTRAFNLGTTQSFQAVVIPKYHDVTINSGASVTCPAWNGTTGGVVAITASNLVTNNGEINVAGKGFRGGGGKQFGGTGLGLTISTRLVNLMGGQLAVERMG
;
A
#
# COMPACT_ATOMS: atom_id res chain seq x y z
N MET A 1 -36.99 -33.55 -59.78
CA MET A 1 -36.85 -33.30 -58.33
C MET A 1 -35.56 -33.97 -57.86
N ILE A 2 -34.44 -33.24 -57.89
CA ILE A 2 -33.11 -33.74 -57.47
C ILE A 2 -32.61 -32.78 -56.40
N LYS A 3 -32.52 -33.26 -55.15
CA LYS A 3 -32.01 -32.50 -54.00
C LYS A 3 -30.48 -32.58 -54.00
N LEU A 4 -29.81 -31.45 -54.23
CA LEU A 4 -28.39 -31.28 -53.92
C LEU A 4 -28.24 -31.04 -52.41
N ILE A 5 -27.67 -32.01 -51.69
CA ILE A 5 -27.17 -31.83 -50.33
C ILE A 5 -25.73 -31.31 -50.45
N LYS A 6 -25.52 -30.01 -50.19
CA LYS A 6 -24.19 -29.46 -49.96
C LYS A 6 -23.88 -29.60 -48.46
N GLN A 7 -23.02 -30.54 -48.11
CA GLN A 7 -22.40 -30.62 -46.79
C GLN A 7 -21.53 -29.37 -46.58
N LEU A 8 -21.96 -28.51 -45.65
CA LEU A 8 -21.13 -27.42 -45.14
C LEU A 8 -20.31 -27.98 -43.98
N VAL A 9 -19.06 -28.34 -44.25
CA VAL A 9 -18.10 -28.71 -43.20
C VAL A 9 -17.65 -27.41 -42.53
N CYS A 10 -18.23 -27.09 -41.37
CA CYS A 10 -17.74 -26.02 -40.50
C CYS A 10 -16.42 -26.47 -39.87
N PHE A 11 -15.31 -25.96 -40.40
CA PHE A 11 -13.98 -26.12 -39.82
C PHE A 11 -13.91 -25.23 -38.56
N ALA A 12 -14.07 -25.82 -37.37
CA ALA A 12 -13.87 -25.12 -36.11
C ALA A 12 -12.37 -24.89 -35.90
N LEU A 13 -11.86 -23.76 -36.37
CA LEU A 13 -10.54 -23.27 -36.02
C LEU A 13 -10.58 -22.84 -34.55
N THR A 14 -10.18 -23.74 -33.65
CA THR A 14 -9.94 -23.40 -32.25
C THR A 14 -8.66 -22.57 -32.20
N ALA A 15 -8.80 -21.25 -32.34
CA ALA A 15 -7.73 -20.33 -32.00
C ALA A 15 -7.57 -20.36 -30.48
N CYS A 16 -6.52 -21.04 -30.02
CA CYS A 16 -5.99 -20.85 -28.66
C CYS A 16 -5.37 -19.46 -28.58
N ILE A 17 -6.22 -18.44 -28.44
CA ILE A 17 -5.75 -17.10 -28.08
C ILE A 17 -5.38 -17.20 -26.60
N ALA A 18 -4.09 -17.40 -26.31
CA ALA A 18 -3.51 -17.02 -25.03
C ALA A 18 -3.56 -15.49 -24.96
N GLY A 19 -4.75 -14.93 -24.83
CA GLY A 19 -4.95 -13.54 -24.48
C GLY A 19 -4.46 -13.40 -23.06
N ASN A 20 -3.42 -12.61 -22.86
CA ASN A 20 -3.18 -11.98 -21.57
C ASN A 20 -4.48 -11.23 -21.24
N THR A 21 -5.34 -11.84 -20.43
CA THR A 21 -6.55 -11.19 -19.95
C THR A 21 -6.09 -10.14 -18.96
N PHE A 22 -5.96 -8.90 -19.43
CA PHE A 22 -5.82 -7.76 -18.56
C PHE A 22 -6.97 -7.77 -17.56
N SER A 23 -6.64 -7.60 -16.28
CA SER A 23 -7.60 -7.55 -15.18
C SER A 23 -8.75 -6.61 -15.52
N GLN A 24 -9.92 -7.17 -15.87
CA GLN A 24 -11.12 -6.37 -15.97
C GLN A 24 -11.56 -6.05 -14.55
N CYS A 25 -11.91 -4.78 -14.28
CA CYS A 25 -12.34 -4.28 -12.97
C CYS A 25 -13.67 -4.89 -12.43
N GLY A 26 -14.08 -6.07 -12.90
CA GLY A 26 -15.37 -6.68 -12.64
C GLY A 26 -16.52 -5.89 -13.29
N THR A 27 -17.75 -6.30 -13.02
CA THR A 27 -18.95 -5.57 -13.49
C THR A 27 -19.16 -4.32 -12.65
N PHE A 28 -19.30 -3.17 -13.31
CA PHE A 28 -19.73 -1.91 -12.69
C PHE A 28 -21.26 -1.82 -12.66
N PRO A 29 -21.84 -1.03 -11.74
CA PRO A 29 -23.25 -0.68 -11.82
C PRO A 29 -23.55 -0.02 -13.19
N PRO A 30 -24.67 -0.37 -13.85
CA PRO A 30 -24.99 0.17 -15.17
C PRO A 30 -25.41 1.65 -15.13
N SER A 31 -25.84 2.15 -13.98
CA SER A 31 -26.20 3.54 -13.71
C SER A 31 -26.21 3.81 -12.21
N GLY A 32 -26.30 5.07 -11.81
CA GLY A 32 -26.48 5.50 -10.42
C GLY A 32 -25.49 6.57 -9.98
N LEU A 33 -25.90 7.39 -9.02
CA LEU A 33 -25.10 8.44 -8.42
C LEU A 33 -24.92 8.15 -6.93
N VAL A 34 -23.66 8.10 -6.49
CA VAL A 34 -23.30 8.09 -5.07
C VAL A 34 -22.77 9.47 -4.68
N THR A 35 -23.26 10.01 -3.55
CA THR A 35 -22.84 11.32 -3.07
C THR A 35 -22.17 11.21 -1.70
N VAL A 36 -20.95 11.73 -1.59
CA VAL A 36 -20.26 11.93 -0.31
C VAL A 36 -20.59 13.31 0.21
N SER A 37 -21.33 13.37 1.30
CA SER A 37 -21.80 14.62 1.92
C SER A 37 -21.14 14.96 3.25
N ASN A 38 -20.45 13.99 3.87
CA ASN A 38 -19.83 14.17 5.18
C ASN A 38 -18.30 14.32 5.06
N PRO A 39 -17.67 15.14 5.92
CA PRO A 39 -16.22 15.14 6.04
C PRO A 39 -15.71 13.81 6.61
N ASN A 40 -14.46 13.47 6.29
CA ASN A 40 -13.73 12.31 6.78
C ASN A 40 -14.39 10.96 6.45
N THR A 41 -15.09 10.87 5.32
CA THR A 41 -15.71 9.63 4.86
C THR A 41 -14.64 8.64 4.41
N VAL A 42 -14.62 7.45 4.99
CA VAL A 42 -13.79 6.33 4.52
C VAL A 42 -14.66 5.42 3.67
N ILE A 43 -14.26 5.20 2.42
CA ILE A 43 -15.04 4.41 1.45
C ILE A 43 -14.44 3.04 1.16
N ASN A 44 -13.13 2.87 1.38
CA ASN A 44 -12.42 1.62 1.08
C ASN A 44 -12.47 0.66 2.25
N GLY A 45 -12.37 -0.64 1.96
CA GLY A 45 -12.04 -1.67 2.95
C GLY A 45 -10.55 -1.96 2.94
N TYR A 46 -9.96 -2.32 4.09
CA TYR A 46 -8.53 -2.61 4.20
C TYR A 46 -8.31 -3.94 4.91
N PHE A 47 -7.49 -4.79 4.31
CA PHE A 47 -7.18 -6.13 4.79
C PHE A 47 -5.66 -6.32 4.77
N PRO A 48 -5.03 -6.67 5.92
CA PRO A 48 -3.58 -6.83 5.98
C PRO A 48 -3.16 -8.08 5.21
N GLY A 49 -2.02 -8.02 4.52
CA GLY A 49 -1.40 -9.21 3.94
C GLY A 49 -0.81 -10.11 5.02
N GLU A 50 -1.14 -11.40 5.00
CA GLU A 50 -0.65 -12.37 6.02
C GLU A 50 0.46 -13.28 5.48
N SER A 51 0.37 -13.67 4.21
CA SER A 51 1.38 -14.50 3.55
C SER A 51 1.81 -13.87 2.23
N SER A 52 3.10 -13.98 1.93
CA SER A 52 3.66 -13.52 0.67
C SER A 52 2.98 -14.21 -0.51
N ALA A 53 2.66 -13.44 -1.54
CA ALA A 53 2.06 -13.92 -2.77
C ALA A 53 2.98 -13.57 -3.95
N VAL A 54 3.37 -14.57 -4.71
CA VAL A 54 4.30 -14.41 -5.84
C VAL A 54 3.54 -14.27 -7.15
N ALA A 55 4.17 -13.64 -8.14
CA ALA A 55 3.66 -13.54 -9.49
C ALA A 55 3.29 -14.94 -10.02
N GLY A 56 2.15 -15.03 -10.71
CA GLY A 56 1.55 -16.28 -11.19
C GLY A 56 0.63 -16.97 -10.17
N ALA A 57 0.59 -16.54 -8.90
CA ALA A 57 -0.37 -17.07 -7.94
C ALA A 57 -1.78 -16.49 -8.19
N ASN A 58 -2.81 -17.31 -7.98
CA ASN A 58 -4.22 -16.88 -8.03
C ASN A 58 -4.84 -16.80 -6.63
N THR A 59 -4.02 -16.90 -5.58
CA THR A 59 -4.50 -16.85 -4.20
C THR A 59 -3.77 -15.75 -3.44
N LEU A 60 -4.52 -15.08 -2.57
CA LEU A 60 -4.02 -14.05 -1.67
C LEU A 60 -4.52 -14.35 -0.26
N THR A 61 -3.61 -14.46 0.70
CA THR A 61 -3.97 -14.69 2.11
C THR A 61 -3.92 -13.35 2.85
N VAL A 62 -5.05 -12.94 3.41
CA VAL A 62 -5.20 -11.68 4.13
C VAL A 62 -5.81 -11.91 5.52
N GLY A 63 -5.63 -10.96 6.42
CA GLY A 63 -6.17 -11.02 7.77
C GLY A 63 -7.62 -10.55 7.84
N ALA A 64 -8.08 -10.30 9.07
CA ALA A 64 -9.38 -9.71 9.34
C ALA A 64 -9.48 -8.28 8.78
N ALA A 65 -10.70 -7.85 8.46
CA ALA A 65 -10.95 -6.49 8.03
C ALA A 65 -10.54 -5.46 9.10
N ASP A 66 -9.90 -4.38 8.67
CA ASP A 66 -9.67 -3.22 9.52
C ASP A 66 -11.01 -2.51 9.79
N SER A 67 -11.43 -2.46 11.06
CA SER A 67 -12.69 -1.84 11.47
C SER A 67 -12.74 -0.32 11.23
N ARG A 68 -11.60 0.30 10.89
CA ARG A 68 -11.52 1.71 10.49
C ARG A 68 -11.87 1.93 9.02
N GLY A 69 -11.98 0.86 8.22
CA GLY A 69 -12.42 0.89 6.83
C GLY A 69 -13.92 1.15 6.69
N GLY A 70 -14.33 1.65 5.52
CA GLY A 70 -15.74 1.80 5.15
C GLY A 70 -16.40 0.49 4.71
N ILE A 71 -15.58 -0.51 4.35
CA ILE A 71 -16.02 -1.86 3.99
C ILE A 71 -15.32 -2.85 4.92
N THR A 72 -16.10 -3.71 5.58
CA THR A 72 -15.61 -4.66 6.58
C THR A 72 -15.70 -6.13 6.14
N SER A 73 -16.10 -6.38 4.89
CA SER A 73 -16.18 -7.71 4.29
C SER A 73 -15.60 -7.71 2.89
N ILE A 74 -15.01 -8.82 2.48
CA ILE A 74 -14.55 -9.05 1.12
C ILE A 74 -15.35 -10.22 0.53
N ASN A 75 -15.93 -10.03 -0.65
CA ASN A 75 -16.87 -10.94 -1.27
C ASN A 75 -16.50 -11.19 -2.75
N ALA A 76 -17.03 -12.28 -3.32
CA ALA A 76 -16.92 -12.54 -4.74
C ALA A 76 -17.49 -11.38 -5.58
N GLY A 77 -16.75 -10.96 -6.62
CA GLY A 77 -17.07 -9.84 -7.48
C GLY A 77 -16.51 -8.48 -7.02
N ASP A 78 -15.93 -8.40 -5.82
CA ASP A 78 -15.28 -7.19 -5.34
C ASP A 78 -14.04 -6.85 -6.16
N LEU A 79 -13.86 -5.56 -6.46
CA LEU A 79 -12.62 -5.03 -6.98
C LEU A 79 -11.67 -4.78 -5.82
N ILE A 80 -10.46 -5.32 -5.90
CA ILE A 80 -9.41 -5.05 -4.93
C ILE A 80 -8.18 -4.45 -5.60
N MET A 81 -7.45 -3.65 -4.84
CA MET A 81 -6.06 -3.29 -5.13
C MET A 81 -5.16 -4.00 -4.13
N VAL A 82 -4.21 -4.78 -4.63
CA VAL A 82 -3.13 -5.34 -3.83
C VAL A 82 -1.95 -4.37 -3.94
N ILE A 83 -1.43 -3.88 -2.81
CA ILE A 83 -0.37 -2.87 -2.81
C ILE A 83 0.70 -3.18 -1.77
N GLN A 84 1.96 -3.16 -2.21
CA GLN A 84 3.14 -3.28 -1.36
C GLN A 84 3.39 -1.93 -0.66
N MET A 85 3.00 -1.82 0.61
CA MET A 85 3.11 -0.58 1.39
C MET A 85 4.52 -0.36 1.93
N GLN A 86 5.19 -1.44 2.33
CA GLN A 86 6.56 -1.42 2.82
C GLN A 86 7.40 -2.43 2.04
N GLY A 87 8.65 -2.10 1.77
CA GLY A 87 9.55 -2.93 0.99
C GLY A 87 10.70 -2.10 0.49
N ALA A 88 11.40 -1.48 1.42
CA ALA A 88 12.61 -0.73 1.21
C ALA A 88 13.49 -1.02 2.43
N ASP A 89 14.72 -1.42 2.20
CA ASP A 89 15.68 -1.60 3.28
C ASP A 89 16.38 -0.28 3.55
N ILE A 90 16.89 -0.09 4.77
CA ILE A 90 17.76 1.02 5.15
C ILE A 90 19.04 0.45 5.77
N ASN A 91 20.14 1.19 5.68
CA ASN A 91 21.26 0.93 6.57
C ASN A 91 20.94 1.55 7.94
N SER A 92 20.88 0.73 8.99
CA SER A 92 20.60 1.17 10.36
C SER A 92 21.85 1.42 11.21
N ASP A 93 23.05 1.20 10.67
CA ASP A 93 24.30 1.45 11.38
C ASP A 93 24.47 2.95 11.65
N ASN A 94 24.93 3.29 12.84
CA ASN A 94 25.14 4.68 13.25
C ASN A 94 26.48 5.21 12.72
N ASP A 95 26.60 5.27 11.40
CA ASP A 95 27.76 5.79 10.68
C ASP A 95 27.35 6.72 9.52
N SER A 96 28.33 7.14 8.71
CA SER A 96 28.09 8.01 7.55
C SER A 96 27.29 7.36 6.41
N LYS A 97 26.94 6.08 6.52
CA LYS A 97 26.12 5.32 5.56
C LYS A 97 24.67 5.16 6.04
N TYR A 98 24.29 5.68 7.21
CA TYR A 98 22.93 5.56 7.74
C TYR A 98 21.86 5.95 6.69
N GLY A 99 20.79 5.16 6.60
CA GLY A 99 19.69 5.34 5.67
C GLY A 99 19.97 4.78 4.28
N SER A 100 21.02 5.26 3.60
CA SER A 100 21.28 4.95 2.18
C SER A 100 22.22 3.76 1.94
N GLY A 101 23.01 3.36 2.95
CA GLY A 101 24.07 2.37 2.79
C GLY A 101 25.31 2.88 2.05
N SER A 102 25.38 4.18 1.75
CA SER A 102 26.47 4.77 0.95
C SER A 102 26.96 6.08 1.57
N THR A 103 28.29 6.27 1.58
CA THR A 103 28.94 7.51 2.02
C THR A 103 28.95 8.60 0.95
N THR A 104 28.55 8.27 -0.29
CA THR A 104 28.52 9.20 -1.43
C THR A 104 27.10 9.59 -1.83
N ASP A 105 26.11 8.75 -1.50
CA ASP A 105 24.69 9.06 -1.67
C ASP A 105 24.12 9.57 -0.36
N ASN A 106 24.13 10.89 -0.19
CA ASN A 106 23.53 11.55 0.96
C ASN A 106 22.02 11.24 1.04
N GLY A 107 21.59 10.50 2.06
CA GLY A 107 20.25 10.64 2.62
C GLY A 107 19.06 10.14 1.80
N LYS A 108 19.22 9.15 0.92
CA LYS A 108 18.07 8.56 0.18
C LYS A 108 17.01 7.94 1.10
N GLY A 109 17.37 7.58 2.33
CA GLY A 109 16.46 6.97 3.31
C GLY A 109 16.02 5.55 2.95
N TYR A 110 16.71 4.93 1.98
CA TYR A 110 16.59 3.53 1.58
C TYR A 110 17.84 3.07 0.82
N ILE A 111 18.03 1.75 0.74
CA ILE A 111 19.03 1.05 -0.05
C ILE A 111 18.39 0.59 -1.37
N THR A 112 19.09 0.82 -2.49
CA THR A 112 18.69 0.26 -3.79
C THR A 112 19.16 -1.20 -3.88
N ASN A 113 18.25 -2.13 -3.60
CA ASN A 113 18.49 -3.57 -3.73
C ASN A 113 17.24 -4.29 -4.25
N THR A 114 17.27 -5.62 -4.31
CA THR A 114 16.12 -6.44 -4.77
C THR A 114 14.91 -6.38 -3.83
N ASN A 115 15.07 -5.95 -2.59
CA ASN A 115 13.98 -5.76 -1.64
C ASN A 115 13.24 -4.44 -1.84
N LEU A 116 13.77 -3.50 -2.65
CA LEU A 116 13.12 -2.24 -3.00
C LEU A 116 11.94 -2.48 -3.96
N ILE A 117 10.79 -2.78 -3.38
CA ILE A 117 9.52 -3.07 -4.09
C ILE A 117 8.31 -2.31 -3.51
N ALA A 118 8.53 -1.44 -2.52
CA ALA A 118 7.47 -0.56 -2.01
C ALA A 118 6.83 0.25 -3.15
N GLY A 119 5.51 0.43 -3.08
CA GLY A 119 4.73 1.15 -4.07
C GLY A 119 4.28 0.32 -5.27
N LYS A 120 4.73 -0.94 -5.42
CA LYS A 120 4.12 -1.85 -6.41
C LYS A 120 2.66 -2.11 -6.06
N TYR A 121 1.77 -2.01 -7.04
CA TYR A 121 0.36 -2.32 -6.87
C TYR A 121 -0.23 -2.93 -8.13
N GLU A 122 -1.32 -3.68 -7.97
CA GLU A 122 -2.16 -4.12 -9.07
C GLU A 122 -3.61 -4.28 -8.63
N TYR A 123 -4.53 -4.20 -9.61
CA TYR A 123 -5.95 -4.44 -9.39
C TYR A 123 -6.32 -5.87 -9.76
N ASN A 124 -7.31 -6.43 -9.06
CA ASN A 124 -7.85 -7.74 -9.38
C ASN A 124 -9.30 -7.86 -8.90
N VAL A 125 -10.00 -8.89 -9.35
CA VAL A 125 -11.36 -9.20 -8.93
C VAL A 125 -11.35 -10.45 -8.06
N VAL A 126 -12.09 -10.39 -6.96
CA VAL A 126 -12.28 -11.54 -6.07
C VAL A 126 -13.18 -12.57 -6.77
N GLN A 127 -12.69 -13.78 -6.99
CA GLN A 127 -13.49 -14.89 -7.51
C GLN A 127 -14.25 -15.60 -6.39
N SER A 128 -13.58 -15.83 -5.26
CA SER A 128 -14.18 -16.46 -4.08
C SER A 128 -13.37 -16.11 -2.83
N VAL A 129 -13.99 -16.25 -1.66
CA VAL A 129 -13.34 -16.04 -0.37
C VAL A 129 -13.62 -17.23 0.54
N LEU A 130 -12.56 -17.84 1.05
CA LEU A 130 -12.64 -18.80 2.14
C LEU A 130 -12.29 -18.07 3.45
N ASN A 131 -13.29 -17.90 4.32
CA ASN A 131 -13.10 -17.27 5.62
C ASN A 131 -12.76 -18.32 6.69
N LEU A 132 -11.63 -18.14 7.37
CA LEU A 132 -11.12 -19.01 8.44
C LEU A 132 -11.05 -18.26 9.79
N GLY A 133 -11.95 -17.29 10.00
CA GLY A 133 -11.97 -16.42 11.18
C GLY A 133 -11.07 -15.20 10.99
N LEU A 134 -9.89 -15.20 11.62
CA LEU A 134 -8.95 -14.08 11.56
C LEU A 134 -8.13 -14.02 10.27
N VAL A 135 -8.19 -15.08 9.46
CA VAL A 135 -7.49 -15.21 8.18
C VAL A 135 -8.49 -15.55 7.09
N GLN A 136 -8.28 -15.00 5.91
CA GLN A 136 -9.12 -15.21 4.74
C GLN A 136 -8.22 -15.56 3.55
N ILE A 137 -8.61 -16.58 2.79
CA ILE A 137 -7.96 -16.94 1.53
C ILE A 137 -8.85 -16.46 0.39
N ILE A 138 -8.36 -15.48 -0.35
CA ILE A 138 -9.01 -14.91 -1.53
C ILE A 138 -8.52 -15.68 -2.74
N THR A 139 -9.44 -16.21 -3.54
CA THR A 139 -9.12 -16.66 -4.90
C THR A 139 -9.37 -15.49 -5.84
N LEU A 140 -8.38 -15.18 -6.67
CA LEU A 140 -8.39 -14.07 -7.61
C LEU A 140 -8.82 -14.56 -8.99
N GLN A 141 -9.55 -13.72 -9.72
CA GLN A 141 -9.99 -14.03 -11.08
C GLN A 141 -8.81 -14.12 -12.05
N TYR A 142 -7.76 -13.35 -11.81
CA TYR A 142 -6.54 -13.33 -12.63
C TYR A 142 -5.30 -13.64 -11.77
N PRO A 143 -4.27 -14.30 -12.32
CA PRO A 143 -2.99 -14.45 -11.64
C PRO A 143 -2.35 -13.10 -11.32
N LEU A 144 -1.64 -13.03 -10.19
CA LEU A 144 -0.84 -11.86 -9.82
C LEU A 144 0.28 -11.64 -10.85
N VAL A 145 0.57 -10.39 -11.20
CA VAL A 145 1.69 -10.04 -12.08
C VAL A 145 2.91 -9.63 -11.24
N ASN A 146 2.66 -9.05 -10.07
CA ASN A 146 3.69 -8.63 -9.13
C ASN A 146 3.88 -9.63 -7.98
N ASN A 147 5.06 -9.58 -7.37
CA ASN A 147 5.29 -10.20 -6.07
C ASN A 147 4.87 -9.23 -4.96
N PHE A 148 4.16 -9.74 -3.97
CA PHE A 148 3.81 -9.04 -2.75
C PHE A 148 4.36 -9.82 -1.55
N TYR A 149 5.23 -9.18 -0.77
CA TYR A 149 5.93 -9.82 0.34
C TYR A 149 5.46 -9.30 1.69
N THR A 150 5.41 -10.22 2.65
CA THR A 150 5.33 -9.93 4.09
C THR A 150 6.64 -10.36 4.74
N ARG A 151 7.20 -9.49 5.59
CA ARG A 151 8.38 -9.75 6.39
C ARG A 151 8.21 -9.00 7.70
N ALA A 152 8.26 -9.75 8.81
CA ALA A 152 8.23 -9.17 10.14
C ALA A 152 9.29 -8.08 10.28
N PHE A 153 9.00 -7.10 11.13
CA PHE A 153 9.93 -6.00 11.38
C PHE A 153 11.28 -6.54 11.85
N ASN A 154 12.33 -6.06 11.20
CA ASN A 154 13.70 -6.14 11.68
C ASN A 154 14.35 -4.76 11.53
N LEU A 155 15.39 -4.49 12.31
CA LEU A 155 16.18 -3.28 12.14
C LEU A 155 16.68 -3.21 10.69
N GLY A 156 16.42 -2.08 10.05
CA GLY A 156 16.81 -1.88 8.66
C GLY A 156 15.84 -2.44 7.62
N THR A 157 14.82 -3.23 8.00
CA THR A 157 14.02 -3.91 6.99
C THR A 157 12.63 -4.37 7.44
N THR A 158 11.63 -4.18 6.59
CA THR A 158 10.26 -4.66 6.79
C THR A 158 9.53 -4.70 5.46
N GLN A 159 8.64 -5.67 5.28
CA GLN A 159 7.79 -5.76 4.08
C GLN A 159 6.36 -6.04 4.52
N SER A 160 5.43 -5.28 3.99
CA SER A 160 4.00 -5.44 4.26
C SER A 160 3.25 -5.01 3.01
N PHE A 161 2.31 -5.83 2.58
CA PHE A 161 1.30 -5.45 1.61
C PHE A 161 -0.07 -5.43 2.28
N GLN A 162 -1.04 -4.80 1.63
CA GLN A 162 -2.46 -4.89 2.00
C GLN A 162 -3.30 -5.11 0.75
N ALA A 163 -4.47 -5.71 0.94
CA ALA A 163 -5.55 -5.68 -0.03
C ALA A 163 -6.54 -4.57 0.36
N VAL A 164 -6.86 -3.70 -0.60
CA VAL A 164 -7.81 -2.60 -0.44
C VAL A 164 -9.04 -2.91 -1.28
N VAL A 165 -10.20 -3.07 -0.65
CA VAL A 165 -11.48 -3.23 -1.36
C VAL A 165 -11.95 -1.86 -1.84
N ILE A 166 -12.29 -1.79 -3.12
CA ILE A 166 -12.62 -0.54 -3.82
C ILE A 166 -14.09 -0.59 -4.26
N PRO A 167 -14.94 0.32 -3.75
CA PRO A 167 -16.30 0.44 -4.25
C PRO A 167 -16.31 0.79 -5.74
N LYS A 168 -17.17 0.12 -6.50
CA LYS A 168 -17.41 0.40 -7.91
C LYS A 168 -18.61 1.30 -8.08
N TYR A 169 -18.40 2.52 -8.54
CA TYR A 169 -19.48 3.47 -8.83
C TYR A 169 -19.79 3.54 -10.32
N HIS A 170 -21.02 3.93 -10.67
CA HIS A 170 -21.27 4.45 -12.01
C HIS A 170 -20.85 5.92 -12.06
N ASP A 171 -21.53 6.76 -11.25
CA ASP A 171 -21.15 8.13 -10.94
C ASP A 171 -20.90 8.30 -9.44
N VAL A 172 -19.91 9.12 -9.09
CA VAL A 172 -19.65 9.54 -7.70
C VAL A 172 -19.39 11.03 -7.62
N THR A 173 -20.05 11.71 -6.67
CA THR A 173 -19.82 13.12 -6.37
C THR A 173 -19.37 13.30 -4.93
N ILE A 174 -18.25 14.00 -4.72
CA ILE A 174 -17.85 14.51 -3.41
C ILE A 174 -18.33 15.95 -3.33
N ASN A 175 -19.25 16.23 -2.41
CA ASN A 175 -19.84 17.56 -2.26
C ASN A 175 -18.83 18.57 -1.69
N SER A 176 -19.07 19.85 -1.95
CA SER A 176 -18.35 20.93 -1.26
C SER A 176 -18.53 20.81 0.26
N GLY A 177 -17.44 20.96 1.00
CA GLY A 177 -17.40 20.76 2.45
C GLY A 177 -17.34 19.29 2.91
N ALA A 178 -17.48 18.32 2.00
CA ALA A 178 -17.28 16.90 2.28
C ALA A 178 -15.84 16.48 1.98
N SER A 179 -15.43 15.33 2.53
CA SER A 179 -14.12 14.77 2.21
C SER A 179 -14.09 13.25 2.27
N VAL A 180 -13.30 12.68 1.37
CA VAL A 180 -12.91 11.27 1.39
C VAL A 180 -11.52 11.13 2.00
N THR A 181 -11.35 10.16 2.88
CA THR A 181 -10.10 9.90 3.56
C THR A 181 -9.89 8.41 3.82
N CYS A 182 -8.78 8.07 4.46
CA CYS A 182 -8.44 6.72 4.90
C CYS A 182 -8.03 6.70 6.38
N PRO A 183 -7.94 5.51 7.01
CA PRO A 183 -7.18 5.33 8.24
C PRO A 183 -5.71 5.63 8.00
N ALA A 184 -5.01 6.16 9.01
CA ALA A 184 -3.55 6.26 8.93
C ALA A 184 -2.92 4.85 8.92
N TRP A 185 -1.88 4.68 8.10
CA TRP A 185 -1.07 3.49 8.05
C TRP A 185 -0.54 3.16 9.44
N ASN A 186 -0.86 1.95 9.92
CA ASN A 186 -0.49 1.47 11.26
C ASN A 186 0.63 0.41 11.24
N GLY A 187 1.22 0.12 10.06
CA GLY A 187 2.16 -0.98 9.87
C GLY A 187 1.56 -2.19 9.14
N THR A 188 0.23 -2.28 9.04
CA THR A 188 -0.47 -3.41 8.38
C THR A 188 -1.54 -2.98 7.39
N THR A 189 -2.31 -1.92 7.67
CA THR A 189 -3.39 -1.40 6.81
C THR A 189 -3.50 0.13 6.85
N GLY A 190 -4.14 0.70 5.82
CA GLY A 190 -4.48 2.13 5.71
C GLY A 190 -3.56 2.93 4.80
N GLY A 191 -3.65 4.25 4.86
CA GLY A 191 -2.74 5.18 4.18
C GLY A 191 -2.96 5.38 2.68
N VAL A 192 -3.99 4.76 2.10
CA VAL A 192 -4.33 4.87 0.68
C VAL A 192 -5.83 5.08 0.52
N VAL A 193 -6.23 5.90 -0.45
CA VAL A 193 -7.62 6.03 -0.91
C VAL A 193 -7.66 5.62 -2.38
N ALA A 194 -8.66 4.83 -2.76
CA ALA A 194 -8.92 4.49 -4.15
C ALA A 194 -10.40 4.67 -4.46
N ILE A 195 -10.70 5.37 -5.54
CA ILE A 195 -12.05 5.60 -6.06
C ILE A 195 -12.07 5.04 -7.48
N THR A 196 -13.12 4.29 -7.82
CA THR A 196 -13.35 3.88 -9.21
C THR A 196 -14.79 4.18 -9.61
N ALA A 197 -14.96 4.69 -10.83
CA ALA A 197 -16.26 4.96 -11.42
C ALA A 197 -16.20 4.61 -12.91
N SER A 198 -17.28 4.07 -13.46
CA SER A 198 -17.35 3.74 -14.89
C SER A 198 -17.72 4.92 -15.78
N ASN A 199 -18.31 5.98 -15.22
CA ASN A 199 -18.75 7.16 -15.99
C ASN A 199 -18.12 8.46 -15.46
N LEU A 200 -18.53 8.97 -14.29
CA LEU A 200 -18.06 10.27 -13.79
C LEU A 200 -17.62 10.26 -12.32
N VAL A 201 -16.46 10.87 -12.05
CA VAL A 201 -16.02 11.29 -10.70
C VAL A 201 -16.05 12.81 -10.63
N THR A 202 -16.98 13.37 -9.85
CA THR A 202 -17.07 14.80 -9.57
C THR A 202 -16.52 15.07 -8.18
N ASN A 203 -15.42 15.82 -8.07
CA ASN A 203 -14.89 16.22 -6.76
C ASN A 203 -15.02 17.73 -6.54
N ASN A 204 -16.02 18.13 -5.75
CA ASN A 204 -16.21 19.51 -5.29
C ASN A 204 -15.73 19.73 -3.84
N GLY A 205 -15.29 18.67 -3.17
CA GLY A 205 -14.77 18.67 -1.81
C GLY A 205 -13.29 18.31 -1.78
N GLU A 206 -12.89 17.47 -0.81
CA GLU A 206 -11.49 17.05 -0.65
C GLU A 206 -11.31 15.53 -0.72
N ILE A 207 -10.17 15.11 -1.26
CA ILE A 207 -9.60 13.78 -0.98
C ILE A 207 -8.36 14.04 -0.12
N ASN A 208 -8.45 13.75 1.17
CA ASN A 208 -7.42 14.14 2.13
C ASN A 208 -6.76 12.91 2.78
N VAL A 209 -5.49 12.68 2.44
CA VAL A 209 -4.65 11.60 3.00
C VAL A 209 -3.37 12.13 3.66
N ALA A 210 -3.35 13.42 4.01
CA ALA A 210 -2.17 14.09 4.57
C ALA A 210 -1.72 13.42 5.89
N GLY A 211 -0.44 13.03 5.95
CA GLY A 211 0.15 12.38 7.13
C GLY A 211 -0.38 10.96 7.43
N LYS A 212 -1.17 10.38 6.51
CA LYS A 212 -1.78 9.05 6.68
C LYS A 212 -1.02 7.92 6.00
N GLY A 213 -0.12 8.22 5.07
CA GLY A 213 0.75 7.24 4.41
C GLY A 213 1.83 6.66 5.33
N PHE A 214 2.74 5.85 4.75
CA PHE A 214 3.89 5.32 5.47
C PHE A 214 4.71 6.47 6.09
N ARG A 215 4.92 6.42 7.41
CA ARG A 215 5.72 7.42 8.12
C ARG A 215 7.19 7.05 7.94
N GLY A 216 7.96 7.91 7.29
CA GLY A 216 9.41 7.78 7.23
C GLY A 216 10.01 7.67 8.64
N GLY A 217 11.15 6.99 8.76
CA GLY A 217 11.83 6.81 10.04
C GLY A 217 12.09 8.16 10.71
N GLY A 218 11.57 8.36 11.91
CA GLY A 218 11.80 9.58 12.68
C GLY A 218 13.29 9.70 13.02
N GLY A 219 13.96 10.71 12.47
CA GLY A 219 15.31 11.07 12.90
C GLY A 219 15.27 11.63 14.30
N LYS A 220 16.06 11.07 15.22
CA LYS A 220 16.37 11.73 16.50
C LYS A 220 17.56 12.65 16.25
N GLN A 221 17.37 13.96 16.41
CA GLN A 221 18.48 14.89 16.44
C GLN A 221 19.25 14.66 17.75
N PHE A 222 20.24 13.79 17.71
CA PHE A 222 21.23 13.74 18.78
C PHE A 222 22.18 14.91 18.54
N GLY A 223 22.25 15.85 19.48
CA GLY A 223 23.24 16.92 19.47
C GLY A 223 24.64 16.33 19.60
N GLY A 224 25.22 15.88 18.49
CA GLY A 224 26.60 15.44 18.43
C GLY A 224 27.50 16.66 18.42
N THR A 225 28.20 16.92 19.53
CA THR A 225 29.36 17.80 19.54
C THR A 225 30.45 17.17 18.67
N GLY A 226 30.52 17.59 17.41
CA GLY A 226 31.71 17.39 16.60
C GLY A 226 32.93 17.89 17.37
N LEU A 227 34.03 17.15 17.27
CA LEU A 227 35.37 17.31 17.87
C LEU A 227 35.78 18.74 18.31
N GLY A 228 35.11 19.26 19.32
CA GLY A 228 35.42 20.49 20.02
C GLY A 228 35.23 20.16 21.49
N LEU A 229 36.31 20.21 22.25
CA LEU A 229 36.42 19.84 23.65
C LEU A 229 35.43 20.66 24.51
N THR A 230 34.15 20.31 24.48
CA THR A 230 33.13 20.90 25.33
C THR A 230 33.07 20.06 26.58
N ILE A 231 33.94 20.37 27.54
CA ILE A 231 33.76 19.91 28.91
C ILE A 231 32.43 20.47 29.41
N SER A 232 31.39 19.64 29.38
CA SER A 232 30.07 20.00 29.87
C SER A 232 30.19 20.39 31.36
N THR A 233 29.55 21.48 31.76
CA THR A 233 29.46 21.92 33.16
C THR A 233 28.96 20.81 34.09
N ARG A 234 28.18 19.86 33.57
CA ARG A 234 27.75 18.67 34.32
C ARG A 234 28.90 17.69 34.60
N LEU A 235 29.85 17.54 33.68
CA LEU A 235 31.01 16.65 33.85
C LEU A 235 32.02 17.27 34.83
N VAL A 236 32.18 18.59 34.79
CA VAL A 236 32.99 19.36 35.75
C VAL A 236 32.41 19.26 37.16
N ASN A 237 31.09 19.42 37.31
CA ASN A 237 30.41 19.24 38.61
C ASN A 237 30.43 17.79 39.09
N LEU A 238 30.38 16.79 38.20
CA LEU A 238 30.44 15.38 38.57
C LEU A 238 31.85 14.95 39.01
N MET A 239 32.88 15.62 38.51
CA MET A 239 34.28 15.39 38.89
C MET A 239 34.80 16.35 39.96
N GLY A 240 33.92 17.16 40.58
CA GLY A 240 34.28 18.08 41.66
C GLY A 240 35.17 19.27 41.25
N GLY A 241 35.24 19.58 39.96
CA GLY A 241 36.01 20.73 39.44
C GLY A 241 35.18 22.01 39.35
N GLN A 242 35.85 23.16 39.14
CA GLN A 242 35.21 24.44 38.81
C GLN A 242 35.84 25.01 37.53
N LEU A 243 35.01 25.45 36.57
CA LEU A 243 35.47 26.18 35.39
C LEU A 243 35.74 27.63 35.77
N ALA A 244 37.02 28.02 35.83
CA ALA A 244 37.40 29.42 35.92
C ALA A 244 37.59 30.00 34.51
N VAL A 245 36.81 31.03 34.16
CA VAL A 245 37.09 31.86 32.98
C VAL A 245 37.93 33.03 33.48
N GLU A 246 39.24 32.94 33.33
CA GLU A 246 40.12 34.10 33.58
C GLU A 246 39.91 35.11 32.45
N ARG A 247 39.35 36.27 32.79
CA ARG A 247 39.35 37.44 31.91
C ARG A 247 40.72 38.08 32.02
N MET A 248 41.56 37.87 31.02
CA MET A 248 42.76 38.68 30.84
C MET A 248 42.31 40.12 30.52
N GLY A 249 42.74 41.06 31.37
CA GLY A 249 42.54 42.49 31.17
C GLY A 249 43.33 43.04 30.00
#